data_AF-A0A0F9TJ94-F1
#
_entry.id   AF-A0A0F9TJ94-F1
#
_cell.length_a   1.000
_cell.length_b   1.000
_cell.length_c   1.000
_cell.angle_alpha   90.00
_cell.angle_beta   90.00
_cell.angle_gamma   90.00
#
_symmetry.space_group_name_H-M   'P 1'
#
loop_
_entity.id
_entity.type
_entity.pdbx_description
1 polymer ?
#
loop_
_entity_poly.entity_id
_entity_poly.type
_entity_poly.pdbx_seq_one_letter_code
_entity_poly.pdbx_strand_id
1 'polypeptide(L)'
;MTHKGFTLVEILIVVVILGILAAIVVPQFTEASKEARESALASDLQTVRSQLELYRIQHKGDYPANTSNLMIVTDIDGAAGADYGPYLTKFPSNPFTDTATVDVDGTKGGSSHGWYYKSSTGEFTPDDDAHMAW
;
A
#
# COMPACT_ATOMS: atom_id res chain seq x y z
N MET A 1 36.63 -48.06 7.85
CA MET A 1 35.35 -47.41 7.52
C MET A 1 35.55 -46.64 6.22
N THR A 2 35.03 -47.12 5.09
CA THR A 2 35.19 -46.46 3.79
C THR A 2 34.10 -45.42 3.61
N HIS A 3 34.46 -44.15 3.69
CA HIS A 3 33.60 -43.06 3.27
C HIS A 3 33.45 -43.11 1.75
N LYS A 4 32.26 -43.46 1.25
CA LYS A 4 31.88 -43.22 -0.14
C LYS A 4 31.77 -41.71 -0.32
N GLY A 5 32.71 -41.11 -1.07
CA GLY A 5 32.62 -39.71 -1.49
C GLY A 5 31.56 -39.54 -2.58
N PHE A 6 30.90 -38.38 -2.60
CA PHE A 6 30.01 -37.98 -3.70
C PHE A 6 30.78 -37.92 -5.02
N THR A 7 30.16 -38.36 -6.12
CA THR A 7 30.75 -38.17 -7.44
C THR A 7 30.51 -36.76 -7.96
N LEU A 8 31.44 -36.24 -8.75
CA LEU A 8 31.28 -34.94 -9.41
C LEU A 8 30.07 -34.91 -10.35
N VAL A 9 29.75 -36.05 -10.97
CA VAL A 9 28.63 -36.18 -11.90
C VAL A 9 27.28 -36.07 -11.16
N GLU A 10 27.17 -36.65 -9.97
CA GLU A 10 25.96 -36.50 -9.14
C GLU A 10 25.71 -35.05 -8.75
N ILE A 11 26.74 -34.32 -8.34
CA ILE A 11 26.59 -32.89 -8.03
C ILE A 11 26.28 -32.09 -9.30
N LEU A 12 26.88 -32.42 -10.44
CA LEU A 12 26.62 -31.75 -11.71
C LEU A 12 25.15 -31.85 -12.14
N ILE A 13 24.56 -33.05 -12.12
CA ILE A 13 23.17 -33.25 -12.51
C ILE A 13 22.23 -32.51 -11.56
N VAL A 14 22.51 -32.52 -10.25
CA VAL A 14 21.70 -31.82 -9.24
C VAL A 14 21.69 -30.31 -9.50
N VAL A 15 22.85 -29.68 -9.73
CA VAL A 15 22.89 -28.23 -10.00
C VAL A 15 22.23 -27.86 -11.33
N VAL A 16 22.27 -28.72 -12.33
CA VAL A 16 21.56 -28.51 -13.61
C VAL A 16 20.04 -28.52 -13.38
N ILE A 17 19.52 -29.51 -12.64
CA ILE A 17 18.09 -29.59 -12.34
C ILE A 17 17.65 -28.39 -11.49
N LEU A 18 18.41 -28.04 -10.45
CA LEU A 18 18.13 -26.87 -9.61
C LEU A 18 18.16 -25.57 -10.43
N GLY A 19 19.08 -25.45 -11.40
CA GLY A 19 19.16 -24.31 -12.31
C GLY A 19 17.91 -24.16 -13.19
N ILE A 20 17.42 -25.26 -13.77
CA ILE A 20 16.19 -25.27 -14.59
C ILE A 20 14.97 -24.89 -13.75
N LEU A 21 14.85 -25.46 -12.54
CA LEU A 21 13.74 -25.15 -11.65
C LEU A 21 13.77 -23.69 -11.20
N ALA A 22 14.94 -23.16 -10.82
CA ALA A 22 15.09 -21.77 -10.42
C ALA A 22 14.72 -20.79 -11.53
N ALA A 23 15.09 -21.08 -12.79
CA ALA A 23 14.77 -20.24 -13.94
C ALA A 23 13.26 -20.06 -14.18
N ILE A 24 12.44 -21.05 -13.82
CA ILE A 24 10.98 -21.00 -13.97
C ILE A 24 10.33 -20.36 -12.73
N VAL A 25 10.76 -20.77 -11.53
CA VAL A 25 10.10 -20.39 -10.28
C VAL A 25 10.33 -18.92 -9.92
N VAL A 26 11.54 -18.39 -10.14
CA VAL A 26 11.89 -17.01 -9.77
C VAL A 26 10.99 -15.97 -10.45
N PRO A 27 10.87 -15.92 -11.80
CA PRO A 27 10.01 -14.93 -12.45
C PRO A 27 8.54 -15.09 -12.05
N GLN A 28 8.04 -16.34 -11.94
CA GLN A 28 6.67 -16.59 -11.52
C GLN A 28 6.38 -16.03 -10.11
N PHE A 29 7.32 -16.22 -9.17
CA PHE A 29 7.18 -15.69 -7.82
C PHE A 29 7.22 -14.17 -7.78
N THR A 30 8.08 -13.54 -8.58
CA THR A 30 8.14 -12.07 -8.69
C THR A 30 6.83 -11.49 -9.20
N GLU A 31 6.24 -12.06 -10.26
CA GLU A 31 4.96 -11.58 -10.79
C GLU A 31 3.82 -11.77 -9.78
N ALA A 32 3.72 -12.95 -9.16
CA ALA A 32 2.69 -13.20 -8.14
C ALA A 32 2.83 -12.27 -6.93
N SER A 33 4.07 -11.95 -6.53
CA SER A 33 4.33 -10.99 -5.46
C SER A 33 3.90 -9.57 -5.84
N LYS A 34 4.11 -9.18 -7.10
CA LYS A 34 3.68 -7.88 -7.62
C LYS A 34 2.15 -7.77 -7.65
N GLU A 35 1.47 -8.78 -8.20
CA GLU A 35 0.00 -8.84 -8.25
C GLU A 35 -0.62 -8.77 -6.84
N ALA A 36 -0.02 -9.47 -5.87
CA ALA A 36 -0.46 -9.41 -4.48
C ALA A 36 -0.34 -7.99 -3.88
N ARG A 37 0.73 -7.26 -4.20
CA ARG A 37 0.92 -5.86 -3.76
C ARG A 37 -0.08 -4.92 -4.44
N GLU A 38 -0.32 -5.08 -5.74
CA GLU A 38 -1.34 -4.30 -6.47
C GLU A 38 -2.75 -4.52 -5.89
N SER A 39 -3.10 -5.78 -5.58
CA SER A 39 -4.38 -6.09 -4.95
C SER A 39 -4.50 -5.51 -3.55
N ALA A 40 -3.43 -5.53 -2.75
CA ALA A 40 -3.41 -4.92 -1.43
C ALA A 40 -3.58 -3.40 -1.54
N LEU A 41 -2.86 -2.75 -2.47
CA LEU A 41 -2.95 -1.32 -2.75
C LEU A 41 -4.39 -0.91 -3.10
N ALA A 42 -5.05 -1.65 -4.00
CA ALA A 42 -6.43 -1.39 -4.40
C ALA A 42 -7.42 -1.52 -3.23
N SER A 43 -7.25 -2.53 -2.38
CA SER A 43 -8.07 -2.72 -1.18
C SER A 43 -7.91 -1.59 -0.18
N ASP A 44 -6.67 -1.15 0.04
CA ASP A 44 -6.35 -0.05 0.95
C ASP A 44 -6.91 1.29 0.43
N LEU A 45 -6.76 1.56 -0.88
CA LEU A 45 -7.37 2.73 -1.53
C LEU A 45 -8.88 2.74 -1.35
N GLN A 46 -9.55 1.61 -1.62
CA GLN A 46 -11.00 1.52 -1.47
C GLN A 46 -11.44 1.78 -0.02
N THR A 47 -10.69 1.23 0.94
CA THR A 47 -10.97 1.40 2.37
C THR A 47 -10.89 2.88 2.75
N VAL A 48 -9.78 3.55 2.43
CA VAL A 48 -9.58 4.96 2.77
C VAL A 48 -10.57 5.87 2.04
N ARG A 49 -10.80 5.66 0.74
CA ARG A 49 -11.80 6.41 -0.05
C ARG A 49 -13.21 6.28 0.53
N SER A 50 -13.59 5.08 0.99
CA SER A 50 -14.88 4.87 1.65
C SER A 50 -14.99 5.66 2.97
N GLN A 51 -13.90 5.76 3.74
CA GLN A 51 -13.89 6.54 4.98
C GLN A 51 -13.91 8.05 4.72
N LEU A 52 -13.22 8.51 3.67
CA LEU A 52 -13.29 9.90 3.20
C LEU A 52 -14.71 10.31 2.81
N GLU A 53 -15.43 9.44 2.10
CA GLU A 53 -16.82 9.73 1.73
C GLU A 53 -17.75 9.70 2.94
N LEU A 54 -17.53 8.79 3.90
CA LEU A 54 -18.28 8.78 5.15
C LEU A 54 -18.06 10.08 5.95
N TYR A 55 -16.81 10.55 6.02
CA TYR A 55 -16.47 11.83 6.64
C TYR A 55 -17.25 12.97 5.98
N ARG A 56 -17.22 13.04 4.64
CA ARG A 56 -17.90 14.07 3.85
C ARG A 56 -19.40 14.14 4.15
N ILE A 57 -20.07 13.00 4.25
CA ILE A 57 -21.50 12.93 4.55
C ILE A 57 -21.81 13.52 5.93
N GLN A 58 -20.92 13.31 6.91
CA GLN A 58 -21.11 13.76 8.29
C GLN A 58 -20.68 15.23 8.51
N HIS A 59 -19.85 15.79 7.63
CA HIS A 59 -19.27 17.13 7.76
C HIS A 59 -19.73 18.07 6.65
N LYS A 60 -21.05 18.22 6.48
CA LYS A 60 -21.67 19.21 5.57
C LYS A 60 -21.25 19.11 4.09
N GLY A 61 -20.70 17.98 3.66
CA GLY A 61 -20.19 17.80 2.30
C GLY A 61 -18.72 18.21 2.13
N ASP A 62 -18.03 18.56 3.21
CA ASP A 62 -16.61 18.91 3.21
C ASP A 62 -15.74 17.68 3.46
N TYR A 63 -14.67 17.56 2.68
CA TYR A 63 -13.64 16.55 2.90
C TYR A 63 -12.70 17.00 4.04
N PRO A 64 -12.03 16.06 4.74
CA PRO A 64 -11.15 16.41 5.85
C PRO A 64 -10.00 17.29 5.36
N ALA A 65 -9.76 18.41 6.05
CA ALA A 65 -8.71 19.37 5.69
C ALA A 65 -7.29 18.83 5.94
N ASN A 66 -7.17 17.86 6.85
CA ASN A 66 -5.91 17.18 7.15
C ASN A 66 -6.18 15.72 7.52
N THR A 67 -5.13 14.91 7.52
CA THR A 67 -5.21 13.48 7.81
C THR A 67 -5.61 13.20 9.26
N SER A 68 -5.29 14.08 10.20
CA SER A 68 -5.67 13.93 11.61
C SER A 68 -7.19 13.90 11.79
N ASN A 69 -7.95 14.64 10.97
CA ASN A 69 -9.41 14.64 11.03
C ASN A 69 -10.05 13.28 10.74
N LEU A 70 -9.35 12.38 10.04
CA LEU A 70 -9.82 11.00 9.85
C LEU A 70 -9.49 10.10 11.04
N MET A 71 -8.50 10.47 11.86
CA MET A 71 -7.94 9.63 12.92
C MET A 71 -8.38 10.02 14.33
N ILE A 72 -9.08 11.14 14.47
CA ILE A 72 -9.63 11.63 15.73
C ILE A 72 -11.14 11.73 15.64
N VAL A 73 -11.78 11.90 16.79
CA VAL A 73 -13.19 12.26 16.83
C VAL A 73 -13.33 13.77 16.61
N THR A 74 -14.21 14.17 15.70
CA THR A 74 -14.45 15.56 15.31
C THR A 74 -15.91 15.98 15.50
N ASP A 75 -16.13 17.29 15.57
CA ASP A 75 -17.46 17.88 15.45
C ASP A 75 -17.87 18.02 13.97
N ILE A 76 -19.05 18.57 13.72
CA ILE A 76 -19.57 18.75 12.35
C ILE A 76 -18.71 19.68 11.48
N ASP A 77 -17.86 20.51 12.07
CA ASP A 77 -16.96 21.45 11.39
C ASP A 77 -15.51 20.92 11.30
N GLY A 78 -15.26 19.69 11.77
CA GLY A 78 -13.96 19.06 11.74
C GLY A 78 -13.03 19.48 12.87
N ALA A 79 -13.50 20.17 13.90
CA ALA A 79 -12.71 20.46 15.09
C ALA A 79 -12.68 19.26 16.04
N ALA A 80 -11.57 19.07 16.75
CA ALA A 80 -11.38 17.89 17.60
C ALA A 80 -12.31 17.87 18.83
N GLY A 81 -12.76 16.68 19.24
CA GLY A 81 -13.34 16.42 20.57
C GLY A 81 -14.86 16.32 20.66
N ALA A 82 -15.53 15.72 19.67
CA ALA A 82 -17.00 15.63 19.67
C ALA A 82 -17.55 14.24 19.31
N ASP A 83 -18.44 14.14 18.32
CA ASP A 83 -19.37 13.00 18.14
C ASP A 83 -19.05 12.11 16.91
N TYR A 84 -18.31 12.62 15.93
CA TYR A 84 -18.10 11.93 14.64
C TYR A 84 -16.70 11.34 14.50
N GLY A 85 -16.60 10.09 14.03
CA GLY A 85 -15.32 9.38 13.91
C GLY A 85 -14.89 8.63 15.19
N PRO A 86 -13.62 8.18 15.28
CA PRO A 86 -12.62 8.24 14.23
C PRO A 86 -12.99 7.31 13.07
N TYR A 87 -12.61 7.70 11.86
CA TYR A 87 -12.92 6.97 10.63
C TYR A 87 -11.82 5.95 10.28
N LEU A 88 -10.59 6.27 10.67
CA LEU A 88 -9.42 5.40 10.55
C LEU A 88 -8.68 5.34 11.88
N THR A 89 -8.19 4.17 12.27
CA THR A 89 -7.30 4.03 13.43
C THR A 89 -5.84 4.32 13.09
N LYS A 90 -5.46 4.07 11.83
CA LYS A 90 -4.20 4.43 11.20
C LYS A 90 -4.36 4.39 9.69
N PHE A 91 -3.49 5.09 8.96
CA PHE A 91 -3.35 4.86 7.53
C PHE A 91 -2.68 3.51 7.26
N PRO A 92 -3.12 2.75 6.25
CA PRO A 92 -2.40 1.57 5.79
C PRO A 92 -1.03 1.97 5.22
N SER A 93 -0.06 1.07 5.32
CA SER A 93 1.23 1.25 4.65
C SER A 93 1.07 0.91 3.18
N ASN A 94 1.52 1.80 2.29
CA ASN A 94 1.54 1.52 0.86
C ASN A 94 2.53 0.37 0.58
N PRO A 95 2.12 -0.71 -0.10
CA PRO A 95 2.96 -1.89 -0.36
C PRO A 95 4.11 -1.66 -1.37
N PHE A 96 4.19 -0.48 -2.00
CA PHE A 96 5.23 -0.11 -2.95
C PHE A 96 6.25 0.89 -2.38
N THR A 97 5.85 1.73 -1.43
CA THR A 97 6.75 2.71 -0.77
C THR A 97 7.06 2.35 0.69
N ASP A 98 6.46 1.27 1.21
CA ASP A 98 6.56 0.78 2.59
C ASP A 98 6.25 1.85 3.65
N THR A 99 5.48 2.87 3.26
CA THR A 99 5.24 4.08 4.04
C THR A 99 3.75 4.32 4.20
N ALA A 100 3.32 4.77 5.39
CA ALA A 100 1.91 5.08 5.71
C ALA A 100 1.63 6.59 5.77
N THR A 101 2.63 7.43 5.51
CA THR A 101 2.47 8.89 5.50
C THR A 101 1.64 9.34 4.31
N VAL A 102 0.97 10.47 4.48
CA VAL A 102 0.09 11.06 3.47
C VAL A 102 0.56 12.48 3.22
N ASP A 103 0.84 12.81 1.96
CA ASP A 103 1.05 14.18 1.52
C ASP A 103 -0.31 14.84 1.27
N VAL A 104 -0.61 15.90 2.00
CA VAL A 104 -1.89 16.61 1.93
C VAL A 104 -1.72 17.89 1.14
N ASP A 105 -2.43 17.99 0.02
CA ASP A 105 -2.39 19.13 -0.92
C ASP A 105 -0.99 19.49 -1.46
N GLY A 106 -0.03 18.57 -1.34
CA GLY A 106 1.30 18.71 -1.88
C GLY A 106 1.38 18.35 -3.37
N THR A 107 2.53 17.83 -3.79
CA THR A 107 2.75 17.44 -5.19
C THR A 107 2.64 15.93 -5.31
N LYS A 108 1.71 15.47 -6.13
CA LYS A 108 1.54 14.05 -6.42
C LYS A 108 2.78 13.47 -7.10
N GLY A 109 3.31 12.37 -6.57
CA GLY A 109 4.43 11.63 -7.13
C GLY A 109 5.76 11.86 -6.39
N GLY A 110 6.77 11.06 -6.72
CA GLY A 110 8.11 11.15 -6.12
C GLY A 110 8.39 10.20 -4.96
N SER A 111 7.44 9.33 -4.57
CA SER A 111 7.65 8.22 -3.62
C SER A 111 8.17 8.66 -2.24
N SER A 112 7.99 9.91 -1.87
CA SER A 112 8.40 10.43 -0.56
C SER A 112 7.38 10.09 0.53
N HIS A 113 6.13 9.86 0.14
CA HIS A 113 5.05 9.45 1.04
C HIS A 113 4.42 8.13 0.59
N GLY A 114 3.55 7.58 1.43
CA GLY A 114 2.71 6.44 1.07
C GLY A 114 1.61 6.83 0.10
N TRP A 115 0.99 7.97 0.38
CA TRP A 115 -0.25 8.38 -0.24
C TRP A 115 -0.26 9.86 -0.53
N TYR A 116 -1.01 10.22 -1.56
CA TYR A 116 -1.34 11.59 -1.90
C TYR A 116 -2.82 11.82 -1.61
N TYR A 117 -3.13 12.95 -0.97
CA TYR A 117 -4.49 13.35 -0.66
C TYR A 117 -4.73 14.81 -1.00
N LYS A 118 -5.81 15.10 -1.71
CA LYS A 118 -6.22 16.47 -2.08
C LYS A 118 -7.51 16.86 -1.38
N SER A 119 -7.42 17.72 -0.37
CA SER A 119 -8.55 18.08 0.50
C SER A 119 -9.69 18.76 -0.25
N SER A 120 -9.36 19.58 -1.26
CA SER A 120 -10.36 20.29 -2.07
C SER A 120 -11.28 19.39 -2.91
N THR A 121 -10.84 18.17 -3.22
CA THR A 121 -11.56 17.26 -4.13
C THR A 121 -11.86 15.90 -3.52
N GLY A 122 -11.23 15.55 -2.40
CA GLY A 122 -11.27 14.21 -1.82
C GLY A 122 -10.46 13.17 -2.61
N GLU A 123 -9.68 13.59 -3.62
CA GLU A 123 -8.82 12.70 -4.38
C GLU A 123 -7.80 12.06 -3.44
N PHE A 124 -7.77 10.73 -3.40
CA PHE A 124 -6.83 9.94 -2.62
C PHE A 124 -6.19 8.91 -3.52
N THR A 125 -4.87 8.98 -3.72
CA THR A 125 -4.12 8.13 -4.65
C THR A 125 -2.82 7.66 -4.02
N PRO A 126 -2.16 6.64 -4.60
CA PRO A 126 -0.78 6.32 -4.25
C PRO A 126 0.16 7.50 -4.57
N ASP A 127 1.19 7.69 -3.74
CA ASP A 127 2.26 8.68 -4.00
C ASP A 127 3.46 8.04 -4.71
N ASP A 128 3.20 7.19 -5.70
CA ASP A 128 4.24 6.56 -6.50
C ASP A 128 4.00 6.82 -7.99
N ASP A 129 5.09 6.92 -8.75
CA ASP A 129 5.05 7.31 -10.16
C ASP A 129 4.33 6.28 -11.06
N ALA A 130 4.23 5.01 -10.62
CA ALA A 130 3.64 3.94 -11.41
C ALA A 130 2.11 3.86 -11.29
N HIS A 131 1.54 4.26 -10.15
CA HIS A 131 0.11 4.12 -9.84
C HIS A 131 -0.61 5.46 -9.64
N MET A 132 -0.01 6.56 -10.10
CA MET A 132 -0.61 7.90 -9.99
C MET A 132 -2.03 8.01 -10.58
N ALA A 133 -2.40 7.16 -11.55
CA ALA A 133 -3.70 7.24 -12.23
C ALA A 133 -4.82 6.43 -11.56
N TRP A 134 -4.53 5.72 -10.46
CA TRP A 134 -5.47 4.81 -9.80
C TRP A 134 -6.38 5.51 -8.78
#